data_AF-A0A3D4D0B5-F1
#
_entry.id   AF-A0A3D4D0B5-F1
#
_cell.length_a   1.000
_cell.length_b   1.000
_cell.length_c   1.000
_cell.angle_alpha   90.00
_cell.angle_beta   90.00
_cell.angle_gamma   90.00
#
_symmetry.space_group_name_H-M   'P 1'
#
loop_
_entity.id
_entity.type
_entity.pdbx_description
1 polymer ?
#
loop_
_entity_poly.entity_id
_entity_poly.type
_entity_poly.pdbx_seq_one_letter_code
_entity_poly.pdbx_strand_id
1 'polypeptide(L)'
;MPGAVYIGPDPAPILFPRDRIPIDTDTMRELSRHLTDLATREPDGTAEQKRATAQLLALAIRLNPANRSALETDKALRKGQTVDPFKGDINQPLRQAWGIANWLLDPASGAAGKTLGTLVIDALAVINPRNPLVKLREPEGELERWEKVVPSLDAYKATPKPKTQASPAIAPAPAVERPPILLGQASTKSPLFLLDGDRRRSLRIVPLDMKIVAAPQADVLSFSMQPETEFPDLASARENVQKLLEQRWPDLPIRRVAHISTGTDRYAANNGQAVSGPAALLIYSALTGKPLRPGVTLVAEVASDGSLTRPQQSWSYLRALRISPGGRLLVPPDFEPELRAMIALEDPAFFLRWEVLIVSSI
;
A
#
# COMPACT_ATOMS: atom_id res chain seq x y z
N MET A 1 -3.22 9.40 33.49
CA MET A 1 -1.93 9.99 33.08
C MET A 1 -1.87 10.01 31.56
N PRO A 2 -1.49 11.11 30.90
CA PRO A 2 -1.40 11.13 29.44
C PRO A 2 -0.32 10.13 28.99
N GLY A 3 -0.71 9.17 28.14
CA GLY A 3 0.14 8.06 27.71
C GLY A 3 1.26 8.51 26.76
N ALA A 4 2.43 7.87 26.84
CA ALA A 4 3.57 8.17 25.97
C ALA A 4 3.17 8.10 24.48
N VAL A 5 3.73 8.92 23.60
CA VAL A 5 3.37 8.88 22.17
C VAL A 5 4.26 7.86 21.46
N TYR A 6 3.68 7.03 20.58
CA TYR A 6 4.47 6.14 19.75
C TYR A 6 5.16 6.92 18.63
N ILE A 7 6.45 6.68 18.42
CA ILE A 7 7.22 7.23 17.32
C ILE A 7 7.76 6.06 16.50
N GLY A 8 7.35 5.94 15.24
CA GLY A 8 7.77 4.81 14.40
C GLY A 8 9.21 4.96 13.86
N PRO A 9 9.83 3.87 13.37
CA PRO A 9 11.19 3.89 12.86
C PRO A 9 11.32 4.61 11.52
N ASP A 10 12.42 5.34 11.28
CA ASP A 10 12.71 5.91 9.96
C ASP A 10 13.11 4.77 9.00
N PRO A 11 12.46 4.60 7.83
CA PRO A 11 12.84 3.58 6.86
C PRO A 11 14.10 3.93 6.04
N ALA A 12 14.51 5.19 5.98
CA ALA A 12 15.56 5.64 5.05
C ALA A 12 16.98 5.16 5.39
N PRO A 13 17.44 5.16 6.67
CA PRO A 13 18.79 4.71 6.97
C PRO A 13 18.92 3.19 6.89
N ILE A 14 20.05 2.71 6.37
CA ILE A 14 20.39 1.29 6.36
C ILE A 14 20.83 0.91 7.78
N LEU A 15 20.08 0.01 8.41
CA LEU A 15 20.40 -0.51 9.76
C LEU A 15 21.34 -1.72 9.68
N PHE A 16 21.15 -2.57 8.68
CA PHE A 16 22.04 -3.68 8.34
C PHE A 16 21.87 -4.05 6.85
N PRO A 17 22.93 -4.50 6.17
CA PRO A 17 22.84 -4.99 4.80
C PRO A 17 22.16 -6.35 4.75
N ARG A 18 20.90 -6.39 4.29
CA ARG A 18 20.06 -7.61 4.26
C ARG A 18 20.68 -8.76 3.46
N ASP A 19 21.39 -8.43 2.39
CA ASP A 19 22.09 -9.36 1.48
C ASP A 19 23.29 -10.07 2.15
N ARG A 20 23.76 -9.57 3.29
CA ARG A 20 24.93 -10.12 4.00
C ARG A 20 24.57 -10.89 5.26
N ILE A 21 23.28 -11.02 5.58
CA ILE A 21 22.86 -11.77 6.76
C ILE A 21 23.07 -13.26 6.49
N PRO A 22 23.72 -14.01 7.40
CA PRO A 22 24.03 -15.44 7.24
C PRO A 22 22.81 -16.36 7.47
N ILE A 23 21.60 -15.94 7.15
CA ILE A 23 20.39 -16.77 7.25
C ILE A 23 19.64 -16.75 5.92
N ASP A 24 18.95 -17.84 5.59
CA ASP A 24 18.16 -17.92 4.37
C ASP A 24 16.92 -17.02 4.41
N THR A 25 16.28 -16.86 3.25
CA THR A 25 15.13 -15.94 3.10
C THR A 25 13.90 -16.40 3.89
N ASP A 26 13.72 -17.70 4.11
CA ASP A 26 12.60 -18.21 4.90
C ASP A 26 12.84 -17.93 6.39
N THR A 27 14.06 -18.15 6.89
CA THR A 27 14.45 -17.76 8.25
C THR A 27 14.30 -16.24 8.47
N MET A 28 14.65 -15.39 7.48
CA MET A 28 14.38 -13.93 7.57
C MET A 28 12.89 -13.62 7.65
N ARG A 29 12.06 -14.34 6.90
CA ARG A 29 10.60 -14.17 6.90
C ARG A 29 10.00 -14.60 8.24
N GLU A 30 10.46 -15.71 8.80
CA GLU A 30 10.05 -16.21 10.10
C GLU A 30 10.44 -15.26 11.23
N LEU A 31 11.71 -14.81 11.26
CA LEU A 31 12.17 -13.83 12.24
C LEU A 31 11.34 -12.54 12.15
N SER A 32 11.11 -12.02 10.93
CA SER A 32 10.26 -10.84 10.71
C SER A 32 8.84 -11.03 11.27
N ARG A 33 8.23 -12.20 11.07
CA ARG A 33 6.91 -12.53 11.62
C ARG A 33 6.93 -12.56 13.15
N HIS A 34 7.89 -13.27 13.75
CA HIS A 34 8.02 -13.33 15.21
C HIS A 34 8.21 -11.95 15.85
N LEU A 35 9.04 -11.09 15.25
CA LEU A 35 9.23 -9.72 15.74
C LEU A 35 7.96 -8.88 15.60
N THR A 36 7.14 -9.14 14.58
CA THR A 36 5.82 -8.49 14.42
C THR A 36 4.84 -8.94 15.49
N ASP A 37 4.74 -10.25 15.73
CA ASP A 37 3.89 -10.82 16.78
C ASP A 37 4.25 -10.22 18.16
N LEU A 38 5.55 -10.07 18.43
CA LEU A 38 6.08 -9.43 19.64
C LEU A 38 5.79 -7.93 19.70
N ALA A 39 5.79 -7.23 18.56
CA ALA A 39 5.47 -5.80 18.49
C ALA A 39 4.00 -5.54 18.84
N THR A 40 3.13 -6.51 18.51
CA THR A 40 1.68 -6.51 18.83
C THR A 40 1.34 -7.18 20.17
N ARG A 41 2.31 -7.42 21.06
CA ARG A 41 2.03 -7.88 22.43
C ARG A 41 1.13 -6.88 23.17
N GLU A 42 0.41 -7.35 24.19
CA GLU A 42 -0.35 -6.46 25.07
C GLU A 42 0.59 -5.40 25.70
N PRO A 43 0.40 -4.10 25.43
CA PRO A 43 1.33 -3.08 25.87
C PRO A 43 1.01 -2.62 27.30
N ASP A 44 2.04 -2.47 28.14
CA ASP A 44 1.93 -1.82 29.46
C ASP A 44 1.90 -0.28 29.38
N GLY A 45 2.00 0.27 28.16
CA GLY A 45 1.88 1.70 27.86
C GLY A 45 3.12 2.55 28.15
N THR A 46 4.21 1.96 28.64
CA THR A 46 5.45 2.69 29.01
C THR A 46 6.22 3.19 27.78
N ALA A 47 7.06 4.23 27.99
CA ALA A 47 7.91 4.80 26.94
C ALA A 47 8.92 3.77 26.42
N GLU A 48 9.48 2.97 27.32
CA GLU A 48 10.40 1.88 27.07
C GLU A 48 9.77 0.84 26.13
N GLN A 49 8.53 0.44 26.41
CA GLN A 49 7.85 -0.59 25.61
C GLN A 49 7.41 -0.07 24.25
N LYS A 50 7.05 1.22 24.13
CA LYS A 50 6.76 1.87 22.83
C LYS A 50 8.01 1.96 21.97
N ARG A 51 9.16 2.31 22.56
CA ARG A 51 10.44 2.31 21.86
C ARG A 51 10.85 0.90 21.44
N ALA A 52 10.69 -0.10 22.31
CA ALA A 52 10.95 -1.49 21.97
C ALA A 52 10.07 -1.97 20.81
N THR A 53 8.79 -1.59 20.78
CA THR A 53 7.89 -1.86 19.65
C THR A 53 8.39 -1.19 18.36
N ALA A 54 8.89 0.04 18.40
CA ALA A 54 9.49 0.68 17.22
C ALA A 54 10.76 -0.06 16.73
N GLN A 55 11.61 -0.53 17.64
CA GLN A 55 12.80 -1.33 17.31
C GLN A 55 12.42 -2.68 16.66
N LEU A 56 11.42 -3.38 17.20
CA LEU A 56 10.93 -4.63 16.63
C LEU A 56 10.39 -4.45 15.21
N LEU A 57 9.57 -3.42 14.98
CA LEU A 57 9.02 -3.13 13.65
C LEU A 57 10.11 -2.69 12.67
N ALA A 58 11.11 -1.92 13.12
CA ALA A 58 12.25 -1.53 12.30
C ALA A 58 13.01 -2.72 11.73
N LEU A 59 13.21 -3.75 12.57
CA LEU A 59 13.85 -5.02 12.20
C LEU A 59 12.94 -5.84 11.29
N ALA A 60 11.67 -6.03 11.67
CA ALA A 60 10.72 -6.84 10.93
C ALA A 60 10.55 -6.36 9.48
N ILE A 61 10.39 -5.05 9.28
CA ILE A 61 10.22 -4.42 7.96
C ILE A 61 11.49 -4.58 7.11
N ARG A 62 12.68 -4.45 7.70
CA ARG A 62 13.96 -4.58 6.97
C ARG A 62 14.33 -6.02 6.64
N LEU A 63 13.99 -6.98 7.50
CA LEU A 63 14.22 -8.40 7.24
C LEU A 63 13.31 -8.92 6.12
N ASN A 64 12.04 -8.52 6.14
CA ASN A 64 11.07 -8.87 5.12
C ASN A 64 10.22 -7.64 4.74
N PRO A 65 10.63 -6.88 3.71
CA PRO A 65 9.87 -5.73 3.22
C PRO A 65 8.44 -6.07 2.75
N ALA A 66 8.16 -7.34 2.44
CA ALA A 66 6.82 -7.82 2.09
C ALA A 66 5.95 -8.18 3.30
N ASN A 67 6.44 -8.00 4.54
CA ASN A 67 5.64 -8.25 5.75
C ASN A 67 4.60 -7.14 5.96
N ARG A 68 3.42 -7.32 5.32
CA ARG A 68 2.28 -6.40 5.42
C ARG A 68 1.83 -6.16 6.86
N SER A 69 1.91 -7.19 7.71
CA SER A 69 1.51 -7.08 9.12
C SER A 69 2.38 -6.06 9.88
N ALA A 70 3.70 -6.11 9.67
CA ALA A 70 4.63 -5.15 10.28
C ALA A 70 4.40 -3.72 9.79
N LEU A 71 4.19 -3.55 8.49
CA LEU A 71 3.95 -2.24 7.86
C LEU A 71 2.64 -1.60 8.33
N GLU A 72 1.54 -2.36 8.35
CA GLU A 72 0.25 -1.84 8.83
C GLU A 72 0.26 -1.61 10.34
N THR A 73 0.99 -2.43 11.12
CA THR A 73 1.16 -2.20 12.57
C THR A 73 1.90 -0.88 12.84
N ASP A 74 3.03 -0.61 12.16
CA ASP A 74 3.75 0.66 12.33
C ASP A 74 2.87 1.86 11.94
N LYS A 75 2.19 1.76 10.79
CA LYS A 75 1.29 2.79 10.28
C LYS A 75 0.12 3.07 11.24
N ALA A 76 -0.51 2.04 11.79
CA ALA A 76 -1.61 2.19 12.75
C ALA A 76 -1.12 2.88 14.04
N LEU A 77 0.01 2.43 14.59
CA LEU A 77 0.57 3.00 15.82
C LEU A 77 1.01 4.46 15.63
N ARG A 78 1.56 4.83 14.47
CA ARG A 78 1.87 6.24 14.14
C ARG A 78 0.63 7.14 14.09
N LYS A 79 -0.51 6.60 13.67
CA LYS A 79 -1.81 7.30 13.65
C LYS A 79 -2.47 7.34 15.02
N GLY A 80 -1.84 6.77 16.06
CA GLY A 80 -2.43 6.63 17.39
C GLY A 80 -3.61 5.65 17.43
N GLN A 81 -3.73 4.77 16.42
CA GLN A 81 -4.76 3.76 16.37
C GLN A 81 -4.40 2.58 17.28
N THR A 82 -5.41 1.92 17.82
CA THR A 82 -5.25 0.67 18.55
C THR A 82 -4.98 -0.47 17.58
N VAL A 83 -3.97 -1.29 17.88
CA VAL A 83 -3.67 -2.53 17.15
C VAL A 83 -4.16 -3.70 17.98
N ASP A 84 -4.84 -4.65 17.34
CA ASP A 84 -5.30 -5.87 18.01
C ASP A 84 -4.09 -6.63 18.59
N PRO A 85 -4.13 -7.00 19.88
CA PRO A 85 -3.03 -7.73 20.47
C PRO A 85 -2.90 -9.13 19.87
N PHE A 86 -1.67 -9.63 19.81
CA PHE A 86 -1.38 -11.00 19.41
C PHE A 86 -2.17 -12.00 20.27
N LYS A 87 -2.95 -12.88 19.62
CA LYS A 87 -3.89 -13.80 20.30
C LYS A 87 -3.27 -15.13 20.75
N GLY A 88 -2.00 -15.39 20.44
CA GLY A 88 -1.30 -16.64 20.79
C GLY A 88 -0.44 -16.52 22.05
N ASP A 89 0.24 -17.62 22.41
CA ASP A 89 1.25 -17.60 23.47
C ASP A 89 2.47 -16.77 23.05
N ILE A 90 2.64 -15.60 23.64
CA ILE A 90 3.75 -14.67 23.35
C ILE A 90 5.12 -15.30 23.62
N ASN A 91 5.21 -16.33 24.48
CA ASN A 91 6.46 -17.01 24.77
C ASN A 91 6.96 -17.84 23.57
N GLN A 92 6.08 -18.24 22.66
CA GLN A 92 6.49 -18.94 21.44
C GLN A 92 7.32 -18.05 20.49
N PRO A 93 6.81 -16.93 19.95
CA PRO A 93 7.61 -16.04 19.10
C PRO A 93 8.82 -15.46 19.85
N LEU A 94 8.70 -15.24 21.17
CA LEU A 94 9.81 -14.80 22.01
C LEU A 94 10.96 -15.82 22.05
N ARG A 95 10.66 -17.11 22.29
CA ARG A 95 11.67 -18.18 22.28
C ARG A 95 12.35 -18.30 20.92
N GLN A 96 11.57 -18.21 19.83
CA GLN A 96 12.12 -18.31 18.47
C GLN A 96 13.03 -17.12 18.14
N ALA A 97 12.60 -15.90 18.44
CA ALA A 97 13.42 -14.70 18.21
C ALA A 97 14.73 -14.74 19.02
N TRP A 98 14.69 -15.19 20.28
CA TRP A 98 15.90 -15.39 21.08
C TRP A 98 16.80 -16.50 20.54
N GLY A 99 16.24 -17.61 20.05
CA GLY A 99 17.00 -18.71 19.46
C GLY A 99 17.78 -18.26 18.22
N ILE A 100 17.11 -17.51 17.33
CA ILE A 100 17.75 -16.96 16.12
C ILE A 100 18.80 -15.89 16.51
N ALA A 101 18.51 -15.02 17.47
CA ALA A 101 19.47 -14.03 17.96
C ALA A 101 20.73 -14.69 18.55
N ASN A 102 20.56 -15.77 19.33
CA ASN A 102 21.68 -16.53 19.87
C ASN A 102 22.58 -17.11 18.78
N TRP A 103 21.97 -17.71 17.76
CA TRP A 103 22.69 -18.28 16.62
C TRP A 103 23.45 -17.20 15.82
N LEU A 104 22.82 -16.03 15.63
CA LEU A 104 23.43 -14.89 14.94
C LEU A 104 24.65 -14.31 15.67
N LEU A 105 24.76 -14.51 16.98
CA LEU A 105 25.93 -14.09 17.77
C LEU A 105 27.11 -15.07 17.68
N ASP A 106 26.91 -16.28 17.14
CA ASP A 106 28.01 -17.22 16.93
C ASP A 106 29.07 -16.61 16.00
N PRO A 107 30.38 -16.70 16.30
CA PRO A 107 31.43 -16.22 15.41
C PRO A 107 31.32 -16.71 13.96
N ALA A 108 30.76 -17.90 13.73
CA ALA A 108 30.52 -18.46 12.40
C ALA A 108 29.52 -17.66 11.56
N SER A 109 28.64 -16.88 12.21
CA SER A 109 27.66 -15.98 11.57
C SER A 109 28.30 -14.68 11.05
N GLY A 110 29.58 -14.45 11.35
CA GLY A 110 30.33 -13.29 10.86
C GLY A 110 29.81 -11.95 11.37
N ALA A 111 30.39 -10.86 10.87
CA ALA A 111 30.11 -9.51 11.36
C ALA A 111 28.64 -9.07 11.15
N ALA A 112 28.06 -9.39 9.98
CA ALA A 112 26.68 -9.04 9.67
C ALA A 112 25.67 -9.81 10.53
N GLY A 113 25.93 -11.10 10.78
CA GLY A 113 25.15 -11.89 11.72
C GLY A 113 25.20 -11.30 13.12
N LYS A 114 26.40 -11.00 13.62
CA LYS A 114 26.59 -10.35 14.92
C LYS A 114 25.81 -9.03 15.02
N THR A 115 25.88 -8.16 14.01
CA THR A 115 25.12 -6.89 13.99
C THR A 115 23.62 -7.12 14.13
N LEU A 116 23.04 -8.02 13.32
CA LEU A 116 21.61 -8.31 13.42
C LEU A 116 21.24 -8.93 14.77
N GLY A 117 22.04 -9.88 15.26
CA GLY A 117 21.86 -10.52 16.56
C GLY A 117 21.81 -9.48 17.69
N THR A 118 22.79 -8.56 17.74
CA THR A 118 22.82 -7.49 18.74
C THR A 118 21.58 -6.59 18.66
N LEU A 119 21.11 -6.22 17.47
CA LEU A 119 19.91 -5.40 17.31
C LEU A 119 18.64 -6.12 17.77
N VAL A 120 18.51 -7.43 17.49
CA VAL A 120 17.38 -8.23 17.99
C VAL A 120 17.42 -8.27 19.52
N ILE A 121 18.59 -8.45 20.13
CA ILE A 121 18.74 -8.45 21.59
C ILE A 121 18.36 -7.10 22.20
N ASP A 122 18.78 -5.99 21.59
CA ASP A 122 18.42 -4.64 22.03
C ASP A 122 16.90 -4.45 22.12
N ALA A 123 16.16 -4.92 21.09
CA ALA A 123 14.70 -4.81 21.04
C ALA A 123 14.00 -5.75 22.05
N LEU A 124 14.54 -6.96 22.25
CA LEU A 124 13.94 -7.96 23.13
C LEU A 124 14.25 -7.77 24.62
N ALA A 125 15.34 -7.06 24.96
CA ALA A 125 15.78 -6.87 26.34
C ALA A 125 14.73 -6.15 27.21
N VAL A 126 13.93 -5.26 26.63
CA VAL A 126 12.83 -4.57 27.33
C VAL A 126 11.65 -5.52 27.59
N ILE A 127 11.42 -6.49 26.69
CA ILE A 127 10.26 -7.37 26.71
C ILE A 127 10.50 -8.59 27.61
N ASN A 128 11.73 -9.11 27.61
CA ASN A 128 12.15 -10.20 28.47
C ASN A 128 13.55 -9.93 29.06
N PRO A 129 13.64 -9.08 30.10
CA PRO A 129 14.90 -8.69 30.72
C PRO A 129 15.60 -9.84 31.46
N ARG A 130 14.90 -10.95 31.74
CA ARG A 130 15.45 -12.11 32.47
C ARG A 130 16.19 -13.09 31.57
N ASN A 131 16.18 -12.92 30.25
CA ASN A 131 16.88 -13.80 29.35
C ASN A 131 18.42 -13.67 29.54
N PRO A 132 19.18 -14.78 29.65
CA PRO A 132 20.63 -14.73 29.79
C PRO A 132 21.37 -13.90 28.73
N LEU A 133 20.85 -13.85 27.50
CA LEU A 133 21.44 -13.11 26.38
C LEU A 133 21.38 -11.58 26.56
N VAL A 134 20.53 -11.08 27.44
CA VAL A 134 20.51 -9.65 27.81
C VAL A 134 21.83 -9.23 28.45
N LYS A 135 22.56 -10.15 29.10
CA LYS A 135 23.89 -9.88 29.67
C LYS A 135 24.96 -9.61 28.61
N LEU A 136 24.73 -10.06 27.38
CA LEU A 136 25.62 -9.83 26.24
C LEU A 136 25.32 -8.49 25.53
N ARG A 137 24.30 -7.77 25.98
CA ARG A 137 23.94 -6.45 25.45
C ARG A 137 25.01 -5.44 25.85
N GLU A 138 25.39 -4.59 24.90
CA GLU A 138 26.27 -3.45 25.12
C GLU A 138 25.41 -2.16 25.15
N PRO A 139 24.87 -1.75 26.31
CA PRO A 139 23.92 -0.64 26.40
C PRO A 139 24.52 0.71 25.98
N GLU A 140 25.83 0.90 26.18
CA GLU A 140 26.53 2.15 25.85
C GLU A 140 26.52 2.44 24.33
N GLY A 141 26.63 1.41 23.48
CA GLY A 141 26.59 1.54 22.02
C GLY A 141 25.18 1.47 21.41
N GLU A 142 24.13 1.27 22.22
CA GLU A 142 22.77 1.12 21.68
C GLU A 142 22.30 2.39 20.95
N LEU A 143 22.56 3.57 21.54
CA LEU A 143 22.11 4.84 20.95
C LEU A 143 22.71 5.06 19.55
N GLU A 144 23.97 4.68 19.35
CA GLU A 144 24.66 4.75 18.06
C GLU A 144 24.10 3.74 17.06
N ARG A 145 23.84 2.49 17.51
CA ARG A 145 23.29 1.44 16.64
C ARG A 145 21.91 1.77 16.06
N TRP A 146 21.10 2.50 16.83
CA TRP A 146 19.74 2.89 16.42
C TRP A 146 19.66 4.34 15.92
N GLU A 147 20.80 5.03 15.82
CA GLU A 147 20.86 6.42 15.41
C GLU A 147 20.17 6.61 14.05
N LYS A 148 19.37 7.67 13.94
CA LYS A 148 18.57 8.00 12.75
C LYS A 148 17.47 6.98 12.39
N VAL A 149 17.45 5.78 12.97
CA VAL A 149 16.42 4.75 12.70
C VAL A 149 15.33 4.75 13.76
N VAL A 150 15.67 4.77 15.05
CA VAL A 150 14.68 4.86 16.14
C VAL A 150 15.10 5.98 17.09
N PRO A 151 14.20 6.91 17.46
CA PRO A 151 14.53 7.96 18.42
C PRO A 151 15.01 7.43 19.77
N SER A 152 15.75 8.26 20.51
CA SER A 152 16.17 7.94 21.89
C SER A 152 14.96 7.79 22.81
N LEU A 153 15.16 7.11 23.94
CA LEU A 153 14.10 6.90 24.93
C LEU A 153 13.49 8.21 25.44
N ASP A 154 14.29 9.28 25.53
CA ASP A 154 13.83 10.60 25.96
C ASP A 154 12.74 11.19 25.05
N ALA A 155 12.78 10.88 23.75
CA ALA A 155 11.74 11.30 22.81
C ALA A 155 10.37 10.67 23.10
N TYR A 156 10.34 9.49 23.72
CA TYR A 156 9.11 8.78 24.13
C TYR A 156 8.65 9.18 25.53
N LYS A 157 9.56 9.66 26.38
CA LYS A 157 9.26 10.18 27.73
C LYS A 157 8.80 11.63 27.70
N ALA A 158 9.23 12.39 26.70
CA ALA A 158 8.78 13.75 26.50
C ALA A 158 7.30 13.76 26.11
N THR A 159 6.43 14.31 26.97
CA THR A 159 5.13 14.85 26.52
C THR A 159 5.42 15.79 25.35
N PRO A 160 4.73 15.68 24.20
CA PRO A 160 5.04 16.52 23.06
C PRO A 160 4.84 17.98 23.46
N LYS A 161 5.93 18.69 23.75
CA LYS A 161 5.94 20.15 23.63
C LYS A 161 5.73 20.41 22.14
N PRO A 162 4.73 21.23 21.75
CA PRO A 162 4.69 21.72 20.39
C PRO A 162 6.06 22.37 20.13
N LYS A 163 6.75 21.94 19.08
CA LYS A 163 8.02 22.54 18.70
C LYS A 163 7.75 24.00 18.30
N THR A 164 7.90 24.91 19.26
CA THR A 164 8.16 26.32 18.99
C THR A 164 9.56 26.42 18.40
N GLN A 165 9.66 26.27 17.07
CA GLN A 165 10.68 27.02 16.35
C GLN A 165 10.24 28.48 16.43
N ALA A 166 10.96 29.31 17.18
CA ALA A 166 10.96 30.73 16.92
C ALA A 166 11.74 30.95 15.60
N SER A 167 11.07 30.74 14.47
CA SER A 167 11.41 31.47 13.26
C SER A 167 10.72 32.84 13.33
N PRO A 168 11.38 33.93 12.93
CA PRO A 168 10.79 35.26 12.92
C PRO A 168 9.46 35.19 12.17
N ALA A 169 8.40 35.77 12.77
CA ALA A 169 7.02 35.81 12.27
C ALA A 169 6.83 35.03 10.96
N ILE A 170 6.60 33.72 11.05
CA ILE A 170 6.42 32.86 9.87
C ILE A 170 5.19 33.39 9.14
N ALA A 171 5.42 34.10 8.04
CA ALA A 171 4.45 34.23 6.98
C ALA A 171 3.88 32.83 6.73
N PRO A 172 2.54 32.66 6.62
CA PRO A 172 1.91 31.35 6.52
C PRO A 172 2.73 30.45 5.61
N ALA A 173 3.10 29.25 6.09
CA ALA A 173 3.85 28.28 5.31
C ALA A 173 3.25 28.29 3.89
N PRO A 174 4.07 28.50 2.83
CA PRO A 174 3.54 28.65 1.49
C PRO A 174 2.59 27.49 1.28
N ALA A 175 1.33 27.80 0.96
CA ALA A 175 0.30 26.80 0.79
C ALA A 175 0.89 25.72 -0.12
N VAL A 176 1.00 24.48 0.38
CA VAL A 176 1.48 23.36 -0.44
C VAL A 176 0.66 23.41 -1.71
N GLU A 177 1.31 23.67 -2.84
CA GLU A 177 0.63 23.90 -4.11
C GLU A 177 0.17 22.54 -4.61
N ARG A 178 -1.03 22.15 -4.16
CA ARG A 178 -1.67 20.91 -4.59
C ARG A 178 -2.14 21.10 -6.02
N PRO A 179 -2.03 20.08 -6.88
CA PRO A 179 -2.51 20.19 -8.24
C PRO A 179 -4.01 20.52 -8.21
N PRO A 180 -4.46 21.48 -9.01
CA PRO A 180 -5.87 21.81 -9.06
C PRO A 180 -6.67 20.66 -9.69
N ILE A 181 -7.93 20.53 -9.29
CA ILE A 181 -8.90 19.76 -10.07
C ILE A 181 -9.34 20.67 -11.23
N LEU A 182 -8.83 20.39 -12.43
CA LEU A 182 -9.11 21.18 -13.63
C LEU A 182 -10.40 20.74 -14.32
N LEU A 183 -10.77 19.46 -14.21
CA LEU A 183 -12.09 18.96 -14.62
C LEU A 183 -12.79 18.28 -13.45
N GLY A 184 -13.98 18.75 -13.12
CA GLY A 184 -14.82 18.13 -12.08
C GLY A 184 -15.51 16.85 -12.55
N GLN A 185 -15.54 16.59 -13.86
CA GLN A 185 -16.21 15.45 -14.48
C GLN A 185 -15.41 14.91 -15.65
N ALA A 186 -15.45 13.59 -15.84
CA ALA A 186 -14.90 12.89 -16.98
C ALA A 186 -15.68 11.61 -17.23
N SER A 187 -15.66 11.09 -18.46
CA SER A 187 -16.35 9.85 -18.81
C SER A 187 -15.47 8.99 -19.71
N THR A 188 -15.52 7.68 -19.50
CA THR A 188 -14.89 6.67 -20.36
C THR A 188 -15.82 5.47 -20.47
N LYS A 189 -15.49 4.48 -21.31
CA LYS A 189 -16.23 3.22 -21.39
C LYS A 189 -15.35 2.06 -20.97
N SER A 190 -15.96 1.07 -20.32
CA SER A 190 -15.29 -0.19 -20.03
C SER A 190 -16.30 -1.35 -19.97
N PRO A 191 -15.96 -2.54 -20.49
CA PRO A 191 -16.73 -3.76 -20.27
C PRO A 191 -16.60 -4.20 -18.80
N LEU A 192 -17.74 -4.33 -18.11
CA LEU A 192 -17.79 -4.72 -16.71
C LEU A 192 -18.96 -5.67 -16.46
N PHE A 193 -18.77 -6.63 -15.55
CA PHE A 193 -19.87 -7.33 -14.92
C PHE A 193 -20.54 -6.39 -13.92
N LEU A 194 -21.86 -6.27 -14.03
CA LEU A 194 -22.68 -5.47 -13.14
C LEU A 194 -23.78 -6.32 -12.50
N LEU A 195 -24.18 -5.94 -11.30
CA LEU A 195 -25.29 -6.52 -10.55
C LEU A 195 -26.46 -5.54 -10.59
N ASP A 196 -27.58 -5.98 -11.15
CA ASP A 196 -28.83 -5.21 -11.09
C ASP A 196 -29.46 -5.27 -9.69
N GLY A 197 -30.61 -4.62 -9.51
CA GLY A 197 -31.36 -4.61 -8.24
C GLY A 197 -31.76 -6.01 -7.74
N ASP A 198 -31.94 -6.96 -8.66
CA ASP A 198 -32.26 -8.36 -8.37
C ASP A 198 -31.01 -9.23 -8.17
N ARG A 199 -29.83 -8.60 -8.10
CA ARG A 199 -28.51 -9.25 -8.01
C ARG A 199 -28.20 -10.16 -9.20
N ARG A 200 -28.88 -9.99 -10.33
CA ARG A 200 -28.54 -10.71 -11.56
C ARG A 200 -27.33 -10.05 -12.17
N ARG A 201 -26.40 -10.90 -12.58
CA ARG A 201 -25.13 -10.46 -13.14
C ARG A 201 -25.24 -10.38 -14.66
N SER A 202 -24.86 -9.24 -15.23
CA SER A 202 -24.75 -9.05 -16.68
C SER A 202 -23.41 -8.42 -17.04
N LEU A 203 -22.82 -8.86 -18.15
CA LEU A 203 -21.62 -8.25 -18.73
C LEU A 203 -22.05 -7.26 -19.82
N ARG A 204 -21.68 -5.99 -19.66
CA ARG A 204 -22.00 -4.93 -20.63
C ARG A 204 -20.85 -3.94 -20.74
N ILE A 205 -20.75 -3.27 -21.88
CA ILE A 205 -19.91 -2.08 -22.02
C ILE A 205 -20.68 -0.92 -21.45
N VAL A 206 -20.18 -0.35 -20.37
CA VAL A 206 -20.87 0.72 -19.64
C VAL A 206 -20.05 2.00 -19.65
N PRO A 207 -20.71 3.17 -19.68
CA PRO A 207 -20.05 4.41 -19.35
C PRO A 207 -19.64 4.38 -17.87
N LEU A 208 -18.44 4.88 -17.61
CA LEU A 208 -17.91 5.15 -16.29
C LEU A 208 -17.81 6.67 -16.15
N ASP A 209 -18.81 7.24 -15.49
CA ASP A 209 -18.92 8.68 -15.31
C ASP A 209 -18.31 9.06 -13.96
N MET A 210 -17.21 9.80 -14.00
CA MET A 210 -16.57 10.32 -12.80
C MET A 210 -17.09 11.70 -12.46
N LYS A 211 -17.39 11.93 -11.18
CA LYS A 211 -17.57 13.26 -10.59
C LYS A 211 -16.70 13.43 -9.36
N ILE A 212 -15.86 14.46 -9.34
CA ILE A 212 -15.04 14.78 -8.16
C ILE A 212 -15.84 15.70 -7.24
N VAL A 213 -15.98 15.29 -5.98
CA VAL A 213 -16.71 16.04 -4.95
C VAL A 213 -15.84 16.34 -3.75
N ALA A 214 -16.22 17.37 -2.99
CA ALA A 214 -15.63 17.63 -1.69
C ALA A 214 -16.09 16.58 -0.68
N ALA A 215 -15.15 15.95 0.00
CA ALA A 215 -15.39 14.94 1.02
C ALA A 215 -14.59 15.32 2.27
N PRO A 216 -15.18 16.02 3.26
CA PRO A 216 -14.46 16.58 4.41
C PRO A 216 -13.68 15.55 5.23
N GLN A 217 -14.12 14.28 5.21
CA GLN A 217 -13.51 13.15 5.92
C GLN A 217 -12.50 12.36 5.07
N ALA A 218 -12.39 12.65 3.77
CA ALA A 218 -11.43 11.97 2.91
C ALA A 218 -10.04 12.59 3.10
N ASP A 219 -9.03 11.74 3.22
CA ASP A 219 -7.63 12.15 3.28
C ASP A 219 -7.19 12.67 1.90
N VAL A 220 -6.55 11.82 1.11
CA VAL A 220 -6.01 12.13 -0.22
C VAL A 220 -7.02 11.71 -1.29
N LEU A 221 -7.00 12.39 -2.44
CA LEU A 221 -7.82 12.07 -3.61
C LEU A 221 -7.74 10.58 -3.93
N SER A 222 -8.88 9.92 -3.81
CA SER A 222 -9.11 8.53 -4.18
C SER A 222 -10.41 8.44 -4.98
N PHE A 223 -10.81 7.24 -5.37
CA PHE A 223 -12.10 7.01 -6.02
C PHE A 223 -13.03 6.13 -5.18
N SER A 224 -14.32 6.17 -5.48
CA SER A 224 -15.29 5.20 -5.00
C SER A 224 -16.34 4.92 -6.07
N MET A 225 -16.97 3.75 -5.99
CA MET A 225 -18.00 3.34 -6.95
C MET A 225 -19.37 3.90 -6.57
N GLN A 226 -20.17 4.20 -7.58
CA GLN A 226 -21.59 4.50 -7.45
C GLN A 226 -22.39 3.58 -8.39
N PRO A 227 -23.34 2.77 -7.89
CA PRO A 227 -23.70 2.63 -6.48
C PRO A 227 -22.58 2.02 -5.62
N GLU A 228 -22.60 2.35 -4.32
CA GLU A 228 -21.53 1.97 -3.39
C GLU A 228 -21.32 0.45 -3.33
N THR A 229 -20.07 0.05 -3.44
CA THR A 229 -19.62 -1.35 -3.43
C THR A 229 -18.23 -1.40 -2.83
N GLU A 230 -17.92 -2.45 -2.06
CA GLU A 230 -16.61 -2.62 -1.43
C GLU A 230 -16.24 -4.10 -1.33
N PHE A 231 -14.99 -4.43 -1.65
CA PHE A 231 -14.37 -5.77 -1.50
C PHE A 231 -12.84 -5.65 -1.69
N PRO A 232 -12.03 -6.66 -1.30
CA PRO A 232 -10.57 -6.54 -1.26
C PRO A 232 -9.90 -6.10 -2.56
N ASP A 233 -10.38 -6.58 -3.72
CA ASP A 233 -9.81 -6.20 -5.01
C ASP A 233 -10.09 -4.72 -5.35
N LEU A 234 -11.26 -4.17 -4.98
CA LEU A 234 -11.56 -2.76 -5.19
C LEU A 234 -10.75 -1.85 -4.26
N ALA A 235 -10.48 -2.30 -3.04
CA ALA A 235 -9.54 -1.62 -2.14
C ALA A 235 -8.11 -1.61 -2.71
N SER A 236 -7.65 -2.75 -3.26
CA SER A 236 -6.35 -2.87 -3.94
C SER A 236 -6.26 -1.97 -5.18
N ALA A 237 -7.33 -1.92 -5.98
CA ALA A 237 -7.45 -1.02 -7.12
C ALA A 237 -7.29 0.45 -6.71
N ARG A 238 -7.94 0.88 -5.62
CA ARG A 238 -7.80 2.25 -5.08
C ARG A 238 -6.40 2.54 -4.61
N GLU A 239 -5.76 1.60 -3.91
CA GLU A 239 -4.38 1.76 -3.45
C GLU A 239 -3.39 1.91 -4.61
N ASN A 240 -3.52 1.07 -5.65
CA ASN A 240 -2.68 1.11 -6.84
C ASN A 240 -2.82 2.44 -7.58
N VAL A 241 -4.07 2.88 -7.81
CA VAL A 241 -4.34 4.17 -8.47
C VAL A 241 -3.81 5.34 -7.64
N GLN A 242 -3.98 5.32 -6.32
CA GLN A 242 -3.46 6.38 -5.45
C GLN A 242 -1.93 6.45 -5.52
N LYS A 243 -1.23 5.32 -5.34
CA LYS A 243 0.25 5.27 -5.39
C LYS A 243 0.79 5.75 -6.73
N LEU A 244 0.15 5.35 -7.82
CA LEU A 244 0.47 5.81 -9.18
C LEU A 244 0.34 7.34 -9.29
N LEU A 245 -0.79 7.89 -8.82
CA LEU A 245 -1.03 9.32 -8.88
C LEU A 245 -0.03 10.11 -8.02
N GLU A 246 0.35 9.58 -6.85
CA GLU A 246 1.35 10.18 -5.94
C GLU A 246 2.75 10.25 -6.57
N GLN A 247 3.11 9.33 -7.47
CA GLN A 247 4.39 9.42 -8.21
C GLN A 247 4.46 10.65 -9.09
N ARG A 248 3.34 11.06 -9.69
CA ARG A 248 3.27 12.22 -10.59
C ARG A 248 2.91 13.51 -9.86
N TRP A 249 2.06 13.41 -8.85
CA TRP A 249 1.58 14.51 -8.03
C TRP A 249 1.77 14.15 -6.55
N PRO A 250 2.95 14.39 -5.97
CA PRO A 250 3.24 14.02 -4.57
C PRO A 250 2.25 14.63 -3.57
N ASP A 251 1.74 15.83 -3.87
CA ASP A 251 0.80 16.57 -3.04
C ASP A 251 -0.63 16.50 -3.57
N LEU A 252 -1.16 15.30 -3.81
CA LEU A 252 -2.51 15.10 -4.33
C LEU A 252 -3.59 15.94 -3.59
N PRO A 253 -4.68 16.31 -4.27
CA PRO A 253 -5.76 17.07 -3.65
C PRO A 253 -6.31 16.33 -2.43
N ILE A 254 -6.54 17.04 -1.34
CA ILE A 254 -7.15 16.47 -0.13
C ILE A 254 -8.64 16.75 -0.07
N ARG A 255 -9.36 15.98 0.75
CA ARG A 255 -10.80 16.17 0.97
C ARG A 255 -11.59 16.15 -0.34
N ARG A 256 -11.17 15.28 -1.25
CA ARG A 256 -11.76 15.06 -2.56
C ARG A 256 -11.92 13.56 -2.80
N VAL A 257 -13.03 13.17 -3.40
CA VAL A 257 -13.28 11.79 -3.84
C VAL A 257 -13.81 11.83 -5.27
N ALA A 258 -13.25 11.01 -6.13
CA ALA A 258 -13.74 10.72 -7.48
C ALA A 258 -14.83 9.64 -7.40
N HIS A 259 -16.10 10.04 -7.45
CA HIS A 259 -17.19 9.09 -7.56
C HIS A 259 -17.32 8.61 -9.00
N ILE A 260 -17.11 7.32 -9.23
CA ILE A 260 -17.22 6.68 -10.54
C ILE A 260 -18.54 5.92 -10.59
N SER A 261 -19.46 6.41 -11.41
CA SER A 261 -20.79 5.83 -11.59
C SER A 261 -20.81 4.76 -12.67
N THR A 262 -21.45 3.63 -12.38
CA THR A 262 -21.86 2.60 -13.34
C THR A 262 -23.35 2.70 -13.70
N GLY A 263 -24.00 3.81 -13.35
CA GLY A 263 -25.44 4.01 -13.51
C GLY A 263 -26.23 3.46 -12.32
N THR A 264 -27.27 2.67 -12.59
CA THR A 264 -28.12 2.07 -11.55
C THR A 264 -27.56 0.78 -10.98
N ASP A 265 -26.67 0.12 -11.72
CA ASP A 265 -26.25 -1.25 -11.44
C ASP A 265 -24.90 -1.25 -10.75
N ARG A 266 -24.72 -2.14 -9.77
CA ARG A 266 -23.52 -2.18 -8.91
C ARG A 266 -22.36 -2.88 -9.61
N TYR A 267 -21.15 -2.47 -9.30
CA TYR A 267 -19.93 -3.16 -9.75
C TYR A 267 -19.89 -4.58 -9.16
N ALA A 268 -19.65 -5.61 -9.99
CA ALA A 268 -19.57 -6.99 -9.52
C ALA A 268 -18.15 -7.37 -9.06
N ALA A 269 -18.03 -8.13 -7.97
CA ALA A 269 -16.74 -8.52 -7.39
C ALA A 269 -15.83 -9.31 -8.36
N ASN A 270 -16.41 -10.08 -9.30
CA ASN A 270 -15.64 -10.85 -10.26
C ASN A 270 -14.93 -10.02 -11.33
N ASN A 271 -15.20 -8.71 -11.39
CA ASN A 271 -14.36 -7.81 -12.17
C ASN A 271 -12.96 -7.62 -11.57
N GLY A 272 -12.75 -8.01 -10.30
CA GLY A 272 -11.50 -7.77 -9.60
C GLY A 272 -11.11 -6.29 -9.65
N GLN A 273 -9.89 -6.01 -10.12
CA GLN A 273 -9.33 -4.66 -10.21
C GLN A 273 -9.60 -3.98 -11.56
N ALA A 274 -10.48 -4.51 -12.42
CA ALA A 274 -10.68 -4.00 -13.79
C ALA A 274 -11.05 -2.51 -13.90
N VAL A 275 -11.58 -1.90 -12.83
CA VAL A 275 -11.86 -0.45 -12.79
C VAL A 275 -10.62 0.42 -12.59
N SER A 276 -9.50 -0.14 -12.13
CA SER A 276 -8.29 0.60 -11.75
C SER A 276 -7.70 1.41 -12.90
N GLY A 277 -7.52 0.83 -14.09
CA GLY A 277 -7.05 1.54 -15.28
C GLY A 277 -7.99 2.67 -15.70
N PRO A 278 -9.30 2.41 -15.91
CA PRO A 278 -10.29 3.45 -16.17
C PRO A 278 -10.33 4.56 -15.11
N ALA A 279 -10.25 4.20 -13.82
CA ALA A 279 -10.24 5.17 -12.72
C ALA A 279 -9.00 6.07 -12.76
N ALA A 280 -7.81 5.50 -12.99
CA ALA A 280 -6.59 6.28 -13.16
C ALA A 280 -6.71 7.25 -14.34
N LEU A 281 -7.21 6.79 -15.50
CA LEU A 281 -7.39 7.61 -16.69
C LEU A 281 -8.35 8.79 -16.43
N LEU A 282 -9.48 8.52 -15.76
CA LEU A 282 -10.47 9.54 -15.39
C LEU A 282 -9.87 10.60 -14.45
N ILE A 283 -9.17 10.17 -13.39
CA ILE A 283 -8.54 11.10 -12.45
C ILE A 283 -7.40 11.88 -13.11
N TYR A 284 -6.61 11.24 -13.97
CA TYR A 284 -5.55 11.91 -14.73
C TYR A 284 -6.12 13.01 -15.64
N SER A 285 -7.24 12.74 -16.32
CA SER A 285 -8.00 13.75 -17.07
C SER A 285 -8.40 14.93 -16.18
N ALA A 286 -8.89 14.66 -14.97
CA ALA A 286 -9.27 15.71 -14.02
C ALA A 286 -8.11 16.58 -13.54
N LEU A 287 -6.96 15.98 -13.26
CA LEU A 287 -5.77 16.71 -12.79
C LEU A 287 -5.05 17.47 -13.91
N THR A 288 -5.13 16.99 -15.15
CA THR A 288 -4.45 17.63 -16.30
C THR A 288 -5.32 18.58 -17.10
N GLY A 289 -6.64 18.59 -16.87
CA GLY A 289 -7.56 19.42 -17.64
C GLY A 289 -7.81 18.90 -19.06
N LYS A 290 -7.34 17.70 -19.39
CA LYS A 290 -7.41 17.13 -20.74
C LYS A 290 -8.63 16.21 -20.84
N PRO A 291 -9.71 16.63 -21.52
CA PRO A 291 -10.91 15.81 -21.64
C PRO A 291 -10.60 14.52 -22.41
N LEU A 292 -11.16 13.40 -21.94
CA LEU A 292 -11.06 12.13 -22.63
C LEU A 292 -11.83 12.17 -23.95
N ARG A 293 -11.25 11.57 -24.99
CA ARG A 293 -11.91 11.45 -26.29
C ARG A 293 -13.17 10.57 -26.16
N PRO A 294 -14.34 11.02 -26.62
CA PRO A 294 -15.54 10.18 -26.65
C PRO A 294 -15.31 8.90 -27.45
N GLY A 295 -15.94 7.79 -27.01
CA GLY A 295 -15.87 6.52 -27.72
C GLY A 295 -14.56 5.73 -27.55
N VAL A 296 -13.65 6.18 -26.67
CA VAL A 296 -12.51 5.39 -26.23
C VAL A 296 -12.96 4.42 -25.13
N THR A 297 -12.60 3.16 -25.30
CA THR A 297 -12.81 2.09 -24.32
C THR A 297 -11.45 1.64 -23.80
N LEU A 298 -11.24 1.66 -22.48
CA LEU A 298 -10.03 1.14 -21.85
C LEU A 298 -10.36 -0.17 -21.14
N VAL A 299 -9.55 -1.20 -21.40
CA VAL A 299 -9.63 -2.50 -20.74
C VAL A 299 -8.24 -2.84 -20.18
N ALA A 300 -7.99 -2.40 -18.95
CA ALA A 300 -6.72 -2.62 -18.28
C ALA A 300 -6.89 -2.53 -16.77
N GLU A 301 -6.15 -3.35 -16.05
CA GLU A 301 -5.78 -3.08 -14.66
C GLU A 301 -4.51 -2.23 -14.66
N VAL A 302 -4.33 -1.39 -13.65
CA VAL A 302 -3.12 -0.57 -13.49
C VAL A 302 -2.39 -0.93 -12.21
N ALA A 303 -1.09 -1.12 -12.32
CA ALA A 303 -0.21 -1.30 -11.16
C ALA A 303 0.24 0.07 -10.60
N SER A 304 0.83 0.05 -9.41
CA SER A 304 1.29 1.27 -8.74
C SER A 304 2.42 2.00 -9.47
N ASP A 305 3.16 1.33 -10.37
CA ASP A 305 4.19 1.93 -11.22
C ASP A 305 3.63 2.48 -12.56
N GLY A 306 2.31 2.38 -12.75
CA GLY A 306 1.63 2.85 -13.95
C GLY A 306 1.61 1.83 -15.10
N SER A 307 2.21 0.66 -14.93
CA SER A 307 2.12 -0.41 -15.92
C SER A 307 0.69 -0.94 -16.04
N LEU A 308 0.30 -1.27 -17.26
CA LEU A 308 -1.03 -1.81 -17.58
C LEU A 308 -0.95 -3.32 -17.81
N THR A 309 -1.89 -4.06 -17.23
CA THR A 309 -2.02 -5.52 -17.37
C THR A 309 -3.45 -5.92 -17.67
N ARG A 310 -3.62 -7.09 -18.28
CA ARG A 310 -4.95 -7.58 -18.64
C ARG A 310 -5.77 -7.90 -17.38
N PRO A 311 -7.06 -7.51 -17.34
CA PRO A 311 -7.92 -7.93 -16.24
C PRO A 311 -8.15 -9.43 -16.21
N GLN A 312 -8.51 -9.96 -15.03
CA GLN A 312 -8.81 -11.38 -14.86
C GLN A 312 -9.90 -11.90 -15.83
N GLN A 313 -10.88 -11.05 -16.15
CA GLN A 313 -12.01 -11.38 -17.04
C GLN A 313 -11.81 -10.93 -18.49
N SER A 314 -10.56 -10.64 -18.88
CA SER A 314 -10.15 -10.12 -20.21
C SER A 314 -10.83 -10.82 -21.39
N TRP A 315 -10.85 -12.16 -21.41
CA TRP A 315 -11.50 -12.89 -22.51
C TRP A 315 -13.02 -12.64 -22.58
N SER A 316 -13.70 -12.61 -21.44
CA SER A 316 -15.14 -12.29 -21.39
C SER A 316 -15.39 -10.87 -21.89
N TYR A 317 -14.52 -9.92 -21.51
CA TYR A 317 -14.60 -8.53 -21.96
C TYR A 317 -14.44 -8.40 -23.47
N LEU A 318 -13.47 -9.09 -24.08
CA LEU A 318 -13.33 -9.12 -25.54
C LEU A 318 -14.57 -9.69 -26.24
N ARG A 319 -15.16 -10.76 -25.69
CA ARG A 319 -16.41 -11.32 -26.24
C ARG A 319 -17.60 -10.36 -26.14
N ALA A 320 -17.65 -9.51 -25.11
CA ALA A 320 -18.65 -8.45 -25.02
C ALA A 320 -18.38 -7.32 -26.03
N LEU A 321 -17.11 -6.95 -26.24
CA LEU A 321 -16.69 -5.96 -27.24
C LEU A 321 -16.98 -6.43 -28.66
N ARG A 322 -16.93 -7.75 -28.91
CA ARG A 322 -17.20 -8.36 -30.22
C ARG A 322 -18.57 -7.99 -30.78
N ILE A 323 -19.61 -8.00 -29.95
CA ILE A 323 -20.98 -7.70 -30.37
C ILE A 323 -21.34 -6.20 -30.26
N SER A 324 -20.36 -5.35 -29.94
CA SER A 324 -20.53 -3.90 -29.82
C SER A 324 -20.39 -3.19 -31.19
N PRO A 325 -20.97 -1.98 -31.36
CA PRO A 325 -20.84 -1.19 -32.59
C PRO A 325 -19.41 -0.84 -33.02
N GLY A 326 -18.40 -0.99 -32.14
CA GLY A 326 -17.01 -0.65 -32.42
C GLY A 326 -16.57 0.66 -31.77
N GLY A 327 -15.34 1.07 -32.05
CA GLY A 327 -14.72 2.26 -31.46
C GLY A 327 -13.20 2.15 -31.36
N ARG A 328 -12.60 2.93 -30.47
CA ARG A 328 -11.17 2.82 -30.14
C ARG A 328 -11.00 2.03 -28.85
N LEU A 329 -10.24 0.95 -28.91
CA LEU A 329 -9.96 0.07 -27.78
C LEU A 329 -8.50 0.24 -27.35
N LEU A 330 -8.29 0.59 -26.09
CA LEU A 330 -6.98 0.61 -25.45
C LEU A 330 -6.84 -0.64 -24.59
N VAL A 331 -5.79 -1.41 -24.84
CA VAL A 331 -5.49 -2.68 -24.14
C VAL A 331 -3.99 -2.80 -23.85
N PRO A 332 -3.59 -3.49 -22.79
CA PRO A 332 -2.19 -3.76 -22.50
C PRO A 332 -1.55 -4.79 -23.44
N PRO A 333 -0.20 -4.85 -23.51
CA PRO A 333 0.51 -5.76 -24.42
C PRO A 333 0.19 -7.23 -24.19
N ASP A 334 -0.11 -7.63 -22.96
CA ASP A 334 -0.44 -9.00 -22.58
C ASP A 334 -1.83 -9.47 -23.08
N PHE A 335 -2.62 -8.60 -23.74
CA PHE A 335 -3.80 -9.01 -24.51
C PHE A 335 -3.48 -9.69 -25.84
N GLU A 336 -2.23 -9.61 -26.33
CA GLU A 336 -1.86 -10.13 -27.65
C GLU A 336 -2.33 -11.57 -27.92
N PRO A 337 -2.19 -12.55 -26.99
CA PRO A 337 -2.69 -13.90 -27.22
C PRO A 337 -4.21 -13.97 -27.44
N GLU A 338 -4.98 -13.18 -26.68
CA GLU A 338 -6.44 -13.16 -26.78
C GLU A 338 -6.91 -12.40 -28.03
N LEU A 339 -6.21 -11.35 -28.44
CA LEU A 339 -6.47 -10.66 -29.71
C LEU A 339 -6.22 -11.59 -30.91
N ARG A 340 -5.15 -12.37 -30.89
CA ARG A 340 -4.89 -13.41 -31.91
C ARG A 340 -5.99 -14.47 -31.90
N ALA A 341 -6.44 -14.91 -30.72
CA ALA A 341 -7.54 -15.85 -30.59
C ALA A 341 -8.88 -15.28 -31.12
N MET A 342 -9.13 -13.97 -30.94
CA MET A 342 -10.31 -13.30 -31.51
C MET A 342 -10.34 -13.38 -33.03
N ILE A 343 -9.19 -13.21 -33.69
CA ILE A 343 -9.06 -13.36 -35.15
C ILE A 343 -9.27 -14.82 -35.55
N ALA A 344 -8.61 -15.75 -34.87
CA ALA A 344 -8.56 -17.14 -35.30
C ALA A 344 -9.85 -17.94 -35.01
N LEU A 345 -10.55 -17.63 -33.92
CA LEU A 345 -11.59 -18.51 -33.38
C LEU A 345 -12.99 -17.88 -33.33
N GLU A 346 -13.12 -16.56 -33.27
CA GLU A 346 -14.38 -15.91 -32.89
C GLU A 346 -14.95 -14.97 -33.96
N ASP A 347 -14.23 -13.90 -34.31
CA ASP A 347 -14.71 -12.89 -35.25
C ASP A 347 -13.56 -12.04 -35.81
N PRO A 348 -13.02 -12.38 -36.99
CA PRO A 348 -11.99 -11.59 -37.66
C PRO A 348 -12.41 -10.13 -37.93
N ALA A 349 -13.70 -9.89 -38.14
CA ALA A 349 -14.21 -8.54 -38.41
C ALA A 349 -14.22 -7.64 -37.16
N PHE A 350 -13.85 -8.17 -35.99
CA PHE A 350 -13.60 -7.40 -34.77
C PHE A 350 -12.69 -6.19 -35.05
N PHE A 351 -11.58 -6.40 -35.75
CA PHE A 351 -10.57 -5.38 -36.03
C PHE A 351 -10.97 -4.40 -37.15
N LEU A 352 -12.07 -4.68 -37.86
CA LEU A 352 -12.69 -3.72 -38.78
C LEU A 352 -13.59 -2.73 -38.02
N ARG A 353 -14.14 -3.15 -36.87
CA ARG A 353 -15.00 -2.32 -36.01
C ARG A 353 -14.21 -1.62 -34.90
N TRP A 354 -13.14 -2.25 -34.42
CA TRP A 354 -12.31 -1.73 -33.34
C TRP A 354 -10.92 -1.34 -33.81
N GLU A 355 -10.58 -0.07 -33.61
CA GLU A 355 -9.20 0.40 -33.66
C GLU A 355 -8.52 0.02 -32.34
N VAL A 356 -7.77 -1.07 -32.36
CA VAL A 356 -7.06 -1.60 -31.18
C VAL A 356 -5.68 -0.96 -31.07
N LEU A 357 -5.43 -0.27 -29.96
CA LEU A 357 -4.14 0.31 -29.63
C LEU A 357 -3.58 -0.39 -28.38
N ILE A 358 -2.36 -0.91 -28.52
CA ILE A 358 -1.62 -1.51 -27.42
C ILE A 358 -0.92 -0.40 -26.63
N VAL A 359 -1.16 -0.35 -25.32
CA VAL A 359 -0.62 0.67 -24.40
C VAL A 359 -0.01 0.00 -23.17
N SER A 360 1.26 0.27 -22.88
CA SER A 360 1.97 -0.38 -21.76
C SER A 360 1.82 0.34 -20.42
N SER A 361 1.43 1.61 -20.44
CA SER A 361 1.30 2.45 -19.25
C SER A 361 0.20 3.51 -19.40
N ILE A 362 -0.24 4.07 -18.28
CA ILE A 362 -1.23 5.17 -18.23
C ILE A 362 -0.73 6.47 -18.85
#